data_AF-A0A3D5J135-F1
#
_entry.id   AF-A0A3D5J135-F1
#
_cell.length_a   1.000
_cell.length_b   1.000
_cell.length_c   1.000
_cell.angle_alpha   90.00
_cell.angle_beta   90.00
_cell.angle_gamma   90.00
#
_symmetry.space_group_name_H-M   'P 1'
#
loop_
_entity.id
_entity.type
_entity.pdbx_description
1 polymer ?
#
loop_
_entity_poly.entity_id
_entity_poly.type
_entity_poly.pdbx_seq_one_letter_code
_entity_poly.pdbx_strand_id
1 'polypeptide(L)'
;MKIKKNLAFTLIETMIALVISVIAVGAMYYSYLFFKSSHQTILDKAAMSDSGRVSLSVVSKDLRNAGYKDINFSRAFDRWIEQTDNYNNTGGDSLVIWYNTSPTERLKISYFLKKYNTSNDMYLGREVIENPKVKNSYGMGMKRNCERYRNQRNCVPQMIVPFVTDFQVVFKDVNGNELRPVCGSDSCSSVGRDNQSKVHTAEVYLTVRSPNPINKTQKKYRIVNDNRDQTLPPDNYHRETFYISVYLRNIVKI
;
A
#
# COMPACT_ATOMS: atom_id res chain seq x y z
N MET A 1 -9.05 37.91 -73.19
CA MET A 1 -9.25 37.35 -71.84
C MET A 1 -8.87 35.87 -71.87
N LYS A 2 -7.69 35.48 -71.36
CA LYS A 2 -7.26 34.07 -71.34
C LYS A 2 -8.03 33.34 -70.23
N ILE A 3 -8.95 32.45 -70.60
CA ILE A 3 -9.61 31.54 -69.66
C ILE A 3 -8.54 30.60 -69.10
N LYS A 4 -8.24 30.71 -67.80
CA LYS A 4 -7.41 29.72 -67.11
C LYS A 4 -8.17 28.38 -67.14
N LYS A 5 -7.61 27.38 -67.82
CA LYS A 5 -8.12 26.01 -67.77
C LYS A 5 -7.89 25.48 -66.36
N ASN A 6 -8.95 25.19 -65.62
CA ASN A 6 -8.86 24.42 -64.40
C ASN A 6 -8.51 22.99 -64.80
N LEU A 7 -7.26 22.58 -64.59
CA LEU A 7 -6.83 21.19 -64.76
C LEU A 7 -7.53 20.36 -63.69
N ALA A 8 -8.54 19.60 -64.09
CA ALA A 8 -9.15 18.58 -63.25
C ALA A 8 -8.18 17.40 -63.10
N PHE A 9 -8.16 16.77 -61.92
CA PHE A 9 -7.34 15.58 -61.68
C PHE A 9 -7.67 14.47 -62.67
N THR A 10 -6.63 13.84 -63.20
CA THR A 10 -6.77 12.63 -64.01
C THR A 10 -7.13 11.43 -63.12
N LEU A 11 -7.74 10.40 -63.70
CA LEU A 11 -8.17 9.20 -62.98
C LEU A 11 -7.00 8.53 -62.22
N ILE A 12 -5.80 8.52 -62.80
CA ILE A 12 -4.64 7.88 -62.17
C ILE A 12 -4.12 8.71 -60.99
N GLU A 13 -4.16 10.04 -61.07
CA GLU A 13 -3.77 10.91 -59.97
C GLU A 13 -4.74 10.78 -58.78
N THR A 14 -6.05 10.65 -59.03
CA THR A 14 -7.02 10.42 -57.94
C THR A 14 -6.84 9.05 -57.30
N MET A 15 -6.53 8.00 -58.07
CA MET A 15 -6.23 6.68 -57.51
C MET A 15 -4.97 6.69 -56.64
N ILE A 16 -3.89 7.32 -57.10
CA ILE A 16 -2.65 7.44 -56.32
C ILE A 16 -2.91 8.25 -55.04
N ALA A 17 -3.63 9.38 -55.13
CA ALA A 17 -3.97 10.20 -53.98
C ALA A 17 -4.81 9.43 -52.95
N LEU A 18 -5.77 8.61 -53.39
CA LEU A 18 -6.57 7.77 -52.51
C LEU A 18 -5.72 6.72 -51.79
N VAL A 19 -4.82 6.03 -52.50
CA VAL A 19 -3.94 5.02 -51.89
C VAL A 19 -3.03 5.64 -50.83
N ILE A 20 -2.39 6.77 -51.13
CA ILE A 20 -1.54 7.49 -50.16
C ILE A 20 -2.36 7.93 -48.95
N SER A 21 -3.58 8.44 -49.17
CA SER A 21 -4.47 8.87 -48.09
C SER A 21 -4.87 7.70 -47.18
N VAL A 22 -5.21 6.53 -47.74
CA VAL A 22 -5.57 5.34 -46.96
C VAL A 22 -4.39 4.83 -46.13
N ILE A 23 -3.18 4.80 -46.71
CA ILE A 23 -1.97 4.41 -45.97
C ILE A 23 -1.71 5.39 -44.81
N ALA A 24 -1.84 6.68 -45.05
CA ALA A 24 -1.65 7.71 -44.03
C ALA A 24 -2.68 7.60 -42.90
N VAL A 25 -3.97 7.44 -43.21
CA VAL A 25 -5.04 7.24 -42.21
C VAL A 25 -4.82 5.96 -41.42
N GLY A 26 -4.41 4.87 -42.09
CA GLY A 26 -4.06 3.62 -41.44
C GLY A 26 -2.89 3.78 -40.44
N ALA A 27 -1.83 4.48 -40.85
CA ALA A 27 -0.68 4.78 -40.00
C ALA A 27 -1.06 5.67 -38.79
N MET A 28 -1.90 6.70 -39.01
CA MET A 28 -2.40 7.56 -37.94
C MET A 28 -3.25 6.77 -36.93
N TYR A 29 -4.14 5.91 -37.41
CA TYR A 29 -4.98 5.08 -36.55
C TYR A 29 -4.16 4.10 -35.71
N TYR A 30 -3.18 3.42 -36.32
CA TYR A 30 -2.27 2.53 -35.60
C TYR A 30 -1.46 3.29 -34.53
N SER A 31 -0.93 4.45 -34.88
CA SER A 31 -0.21 5.32 -33.96
C SER A 31 -1.10 5.72 -32.78
N TYR A 32 -2.34 6.12 -33.03
CA TYR A 32 -3.30 6.48 -31.97
C TYR A 32 -3.55 5.32 -31.00
N LEU A 33 -3.80 4.09 -31.51
CA LEU A 33 -3.99 2.91 -30.66
C LEU A 33 -2.75 2.60 -29.82
N PHE A 34 -1.57 2.69 -30.43
CA PHE A 34 -0.30 2.50 -29.74
C PHE A 34 -0.11 3.52 -28.61
N PHE A 35 -0.29 4.82 -28.90
CA PHE A 35 -0.15 5.88 -27.90
C PHE A 35 -1.19 5.77 -26.78
N LYS A 36 -2.45 5.46 -27.10
CA LYS A 36 -3.52 5.29 -26.11
C LYS A 36 -3.19 4.19 -25.10
N SER A 37 -2.78 3.01 -25.57
CA SER A 37 -2.43 1.88 -24.70
C SER A 37 -1.15 2.13 -23.89
N SER A 38 -0.15 2.74 -24.51
CA SER A 38 1.11 3.11 -23.84
C SER A 38 0.87 4.15 -22.74
N HIS A 39 0.06 5.18 -23.02
CA HIS A 39 -0.27 6.23 -22.05
C HIS A 39 -0.98 5.66 -20.82
N GLN A 40 -1.99 4.79 -21.01
CA GLN A 40 -2.66 4.14 -19.88
C GLN A 40 -1.70 3.31 -19.04
N THR A 41 -0.78 2.57 -19.68
CA THR A 41 0.24 1.78 -18.99
C THR A 41 1.15 2.64 -18.13
N ILE A 42 1.55 3.82 -18.63
CA ILE A 42 2.38 4.78 -17.89
C ILE A 42 1.60 5.38 -16.72
N LEU A 43 0.35 5.78 -16.95
CA LEU A 43 -0.52 6.33 -15.91
C LEU A 43 -0.76 5.33 -14.77
N ASP A 44 -1.08 4.07 -15.09
CA ASP A 44 -1.34 3.04 -14.09
C ASP A 44 -0.09 2.74 -13.25
N LYS A 45 1.10 2.72 -13.88
CA LYS A 45 2.37 2.58 -13.15
C LYS A 45 2.66 3.78 -12.26
N ALA A 46 2.42 4.99 -12.76
CA ALA A 46 2.61 6.21 -12.00
C ALA A 46 1.67 6.26 -10.78
N ALA A 47 0.38 5.97 -10.97
CA ALA A 47 -0.61 5.92 -9.89
C ALA A 47 -0.26 4.86 -8.83
N MET A 48 0.20 3.68 -9.27
CA MET A 48 0.67 2.63 -8.37
C MET A 48 1.92 3.08 -7.58
N SER A 49 2.90 3.70 -8.25
CA SER A 49 4.13 4.18 -7.60
C SER A 49 3.85 5.31 -6.61
N ASP A 50 2.97 6.24 -6.97
CA ASP A 50 2.54 7.33 -6.10
C ASP A 50 1.83 6.79 -4.85
N SER A 51 0.84 5.91 -5.03
CA SER A 51 0.12 5.29 -3.91
C SER A 51 1.05 4.47 -2.99
N GLY A 52 1.99 3.72 -3.57
CA GLY A 52 3.02 2.99 -2.81
C GLY A 52 3.90 3.92 -1.97
N ARG A 53 4.44 4.99 -2.57
CA ARG A 53 5.36 5.92 -1.87
C ARG A 53 4.65 6.79 -0.84
N VAL A 54 3.49 7.35 -1.18
CA VAL A 54 2.70 8.19 -0.27
C VAL A 54 2.26 7.38 0.95
N SER A 55 1.81 6.14 0.76
CA SER A 55 1.38 5.30 1.87
C SER A 55 2.53 4.88 2.78
N LEU A 56 3.68 4.50 2.23
CA LEU A 56 4.87 4.24 3.03
C LEU A 56 5.36 5.49 3.76
N SER A 57 5.19 6.69 3.19
CA SER A 57 5.45 7.94 3.91
C SER A 57 4.53 8.07 5.14
N VAL A 58 3.24 7.73 5.01
CA VAL A 58 2.28 7.71 6.15
C VAL A 58 2.69 6.68 7.20
N VAL A 59 3.00 5.45 6.78
CA VAL A 59 3.48 4.38 7.68
C VAL A 59 4.75 4.82 8.40
N SER A 60 5.71 5.43 7.70
CA SER A 60 6.97 5.90 8.28
C SER A 60 6.75 6.99 9.34
N LYS A 61 5.79 7.88 9.12
CA LYS A 61 5.45 8.93 10.09
C LYS A 61 4.86 8.33 11.35
N ASP A 62 3.96 7.35 11.22
CA ASP A 62 3.40 6.65 12.38
C ASP A 62 4.47 5.82 13.10
N LEU A 63 5.35 5.13 12.37
CA LEU A 63 6.47 4.36 12.94
C LEU A 63 7.45 5.25 13.72
N ARG A 64 7.77 6.45 13.23
CA ARG A 64 8.63 7.40 13.95
C ARG A 64 8.04 7.88 15.28
N ASN A 65 6.73 7.75 15.46
CA ASN A 65 6.03 8.07 16.70
C ASN A 65 5.79 6.83 17.58
N ALA A 66 6.02 5.61 17.07
CA ALA A 66 5.88 4.38 17.84
C ALA A 66 6.63 4.47 19.18
N GLY A 67 5.97 4.05 20.26
CA GLY A 67 6.55 4.07 21.60
C GLY A 67 6.68 5.45 22.25
N TYR A 68 6.19 6.54 21.62
CA TYR A 68 6.21 7.85 22.29
C TYR A 68 5.26 7.85 23.50
N LYS A 69 5.83 8.15 24.67
CA LYS A 69 5.13 8.31 25.96
C LYS A 69 5.16 9.77 26.37
N ASP A 70 3.99 10.34 26.65
CA ASP A 70 3.89 11.69 27.20
C ASP A 70 4.39 11.71 28.66
N ILE A 71 5.09 12.78 29.06
CA ILE A 71 5.69 12.90 30.40
C ILE A 71 4.65 12.84 31.52
N ASN A 72 3.44 13.32 31.26
CA ASN A 72 2.33 13.37 32.22
C ASN A 72 1.38 12.16 32.07
N PHE A 73 1.72 11.17 31.23
CA PHE A 73 0.88 9.98 31.05
C PHE A 73 0.95 9.06 32.27
N SER A 74 -0.16 8.98 33.01
CA SER A 74 -0.24 8.27 34.29
C SER A 74 -0.78 6.83 34.17
N ARG A 75 -1.26 6.41 32.99
CA ARG A 75 -1.82 5.07 32.76
C ARG A 75 -0.72 4.08 32.36
N ALA A 76 -1.05 2.79 32.41
CA ALA A 76 -0.13 1.72 31.98
C ALA A 76 0.36 1.93 30.54
N PHE A 77 1.68 1.82 30.34
CA PHE A 77 2.36 1.97 29.05
C PHE A 77 3.08 0.66 28.71
N ASP A 78 2.31 -0.31 28.22
CA ASP A 78 2.68 -1.73 28.14
C ASP A 78 2.79 -2.28 26.71
N ARG A 79 2.59 -1.41 25.70
CA ARG A 79 2.60 -1.74 24.27
C ARG A 79 3.17 -0.58 23.45
N TRP A 80 4.11 -0.85 22.57
CA TRP A 80 4.77 0.21 21.80
C TRP A 80 4.62 -0.03 20.30
N ILE A 81 4.90 -1.27 19.90
CA ILE A 81 4.80 -1.72 18.52
C ILE A 81 4.50 -3.23 18.50
N GLU A 82 3.71 -3.70 17.54
CA GLU A 82 3.37 -5.11 17.43
C GLU A 82 3.33 -5.55 15.98
N GLN A 83 3.58 -6.85 15.76
CA GLN A 83 3.47 -7.47 14.45
C GLN A 83 2.80 -8.84 14.58
N THR A 84 1.94 -9.17 13.63
CA THR A 84 1.32 -10.50 13.57
C THR A 84 1.37 -11.00 12.16
N ASP A 85 1.93 -12.20 12.00
CA ASP A 85 2.05 -12.84 10.70
C ASP A 85 0.70 -13.31 10.19
N ASN A 86 0.53 -13.25 8.87
CA ASN A 86 -0.65 -13.75 8.17
C ASN A 86 -1.97 -13.35 8.87
N TYR A 87 -2.10 -12.07 9.17
CA TYR A 87 -3.23 -11.54 9.90
C TYR A 87 -4.53 -11.77 9.12
N ASN A 88 -5.55 -12.32 9.79
CA ASN A 88 -6.84 -12.71 9.20
C ASN A 88 -6.75 -13.65 7.98
N ASN A 89 -5.71 -14.50 7.90
CA ASN A 89 -5.50 -15.43 6.79
C ASN A 89 -5.44 -14.73 5.42
N THR A 90 -4.93 -13.50 5.37
CA THR A 90 -4.82 -12.71 4.14
C THR A 90 -3.51 -12.97 3.38
N GLY A 91 -2.60 -13.74 3.95
CA GLY A 91 -1.22 -13.87 3.50
C GLY A 91 -0.33 -12.75 4.05
N GLY A 92 -0.83 -11.52 4.18
CA GLY A 92 -0.05 -10.37 4.69
C GLY A 92 0.05 -10.31 6.22
N ASP A 93 1.07 -9.63 6.71
CA ASP A 93 1.24 -9.34 8.13
C ASP A 93 0.27 -8.23 8.59
N SER A 94 0.25 -7.98 9.89
CA SER A 94 -0.26 -6.72 10.45
C SER A 94 0.83 -6.01 11.23
N LEU A 95 0.76 -4.68 11.23
CA LEU A 95 1.59 -3.79 12.03
C LEU A 95 0.68 -2.97 12.94
N VAL A 96 0.97 -2.99 14.24
CA VAL A 96 0.27 -2.17 15.22
C VAL A 96 1.26 -1.22 15.88
N ILE A 97 0.88 0.04 15.98
CA ILE A 97 1.72 1.10 16.53
C ILE A 97 0.96 1.78 17.66
N TRP A 98 1.64 2.03 18.76
CA TRP A 98 1.07 2.69 19.93
C TRP A 98 1.89 3.93 20.29
N TYR A 99 1.20 5.05 20.52
CA TYR A 99 1.83 6.26 21.04
C TYR A 99 0.82 7.19 21.72
N ASN A 100 1.32 8.07 22.58
CA ASN A 100 0.52 9.13 23.20
C ASN A 100 0.42 10.37 22.30
N THR A 101 -0.75 10.99 22.27
CA THR A 101 -0.95 12.33 21.68
C THR A 101 -1.03 13.40 22.75
N SER A 102 -1.39 13.02 23.98
CA SER A 102 -1.52 13.91 25.12
C SER A 102 -1.33 13.11 26.44
N PRO A 103 -1.32 13.76 27.61
CA PRO A 103 -1.25 13.10 28.92
C PRO A 103 -2.38 12.10 29.19
N THR A 104 -3.52 12.24 28.53
CA THR A 104 -4.71 11.40 28.73
C THR A 104 -5.02 10.51 27.54
N GLU A 105 -4.47 10.84 26.36
CA GLU A 105 -4.79 10.18 25.11
C GLU A 105 -3.69 9.25 24.61
N ARG A 106 -4.11 8.05 24.19
CA ARG A 106 -3.26 7.06 23.53
C ARG A 106 -3.91 6.60 22.24
N LEU A 107 -3.14 6.55 21.16
CA LEU A 107 -3.55 6.02 19.88
C LEU A 107 -3.02 4.61 19.69
N LYS A 108 -3.86 3.75 19.11
CA LYS A 108 -3.48 2.49 18.46
C LYS A 108 -3.73 2.63 16.98
N ILE A 109 -2.70 2.45 16.17
CA ILE A 109 -2.79 2.49 14.71
C ILE A 109 -2.48 1.09 14.21
N SER A 110 -3.41 0.50 13.47
CA SER A 110 -3.28 -0.84 12.90
C SER A 110 -3.25 -0.75 11.39
N TYR A 111 -2.26 -1.41 10.79
CA TYR A 111 -2.10 -1.61 9.36
C TYR A 111 -2.27 -3.09 9.05
N PHE A 112 -3.16 -3.42 8.13
CA PHE A 112 -3.41 -4.80 7.72
C PHE A 112 -4.09 -4.87 6.36
N LEU A 113 -3.95 -6.02 5.69
CA LEU A 113 -4.66 -6.27 4.44
C LEU A 113 -6.14 -6.56 4.70
N LYS A 114 -7.00 -6.03 3.83
CA LYS A 114 -8.43 -6.33 3.83
C LYS A 114 -8.91 -6.55 2.40
N LYS A 115 -9.80 -7.53 2.22
CA LYS A 115 -10.42 -7.80 0.93
C LYS A 115 -11.45 -6.72 0.58
N TYR A 116 -11.57 -6.41 -0.70
CA TYR A 116 -12.71 -5.63 -1.20
C TYR A 116 -14.00 -6.44 -1.04
N ASN A 117 -15.12 -5.75 -0.83
CA ASN A 117 -16.42 -6.42 -0.74
C ASN A 117 -16.88 -7.00 -2.09
N THR A 118 -16.33 -6.49 -3.20
CA THR A 118 -16.75 -6.80 -4.58
C THR A 118 -15.81 -7.76 -5.31
N SER A 119 -14.63 -8.04 -4.75
CA SER A 119 -13.58 -8.82 -5.43
C SER A 119 -12.62 -9.46 -4.44
N ASN A 120 -11.89 -10.48 -4.88
CA ASN A 120 -10.83 -11.10 -4.07
C ASN A 120 -9.57 -10.24 -3.92
N ASP A 121 -9.50 -9.11 -4.60
CA ASP A 121 -8.42 -8.14 -4.44
C ASP A 121 -8.36 -7.62 -3.00
N MET A 122 -7.17 -7.22 -2.57
CA MET A 122 -6.92 -6.67 -1.25
C MET A 122 -6.46 -5.22 -1.34
N TYR A 123 -6.63 -4.51 -0.23
CA TYR A 123 -6.09 -3.18 -0.02
C TYR A 123 -5.42 -3.11 1.36
N LEU A 124 -4.45 -2.21 1.51
CA LEU A 124 -3.90 -1.89 2.82
C LEU A 124 -4.86 -0.96 3.55
N GLY A 125 -5.42 -1.45 4.64
CA GLY A 125 -6.27 -0.71 5.55
C GLY A 125 -5.45 -0.10 6.68
N ARG A 126 -5.78 1.14 7.03
CA ARG A 126 -5.29 1.83 8.23
C ARG A 126 -6.46 2.08 9.18
N GLU A 127 -6.40 1.50 10.36
CA GLU A 127 -7.38 1.72 11.43
C GLU A 127 -6.74 2.51 12.58
N VAL A 128 -7.40 3.57 13.03
CA VAL A 128 -6.95 4.36 14.19
C VAL A 128 -7.98 4.28 15.28
N ILE A 129 -7.54 3.87 16.47
CA ILE A 129 -8.35 3.70 17.67
C ILE A 129 -7.81 4.64 18.74
N GLU A 130 -8.68 5.49 19.26
CA GLU A 130 -8.41 6.39 20.37
C GLU A 130 -8.74 5.74 21.71
N ASN A 131 -7.85 5.94 22.67
CA ASN A 131 -7.98 5.45 24.05
C ASN A 131 -8.42 3.98 24.15
N PRO A 132 -7.74 3.06 23.45
CA PRO A 132 -8.02 1.64 23.55
C PRO A 132 -7.95 1.18 25.02
N LYS A 133 -8.97 0.41 25.43
CA LYS A 133 -9.00 -0.23 26.74
C LYS A 133 -7.94 -1.32 26.81
N VAL A 134 -7.34 -1.45 27.99
CA VAL A 134 -6.22 -2.37 28.29
C VAL A 134 -6.65 -3.47 29.28
N LYS A 135 -7.92 -3.54 29.69
CA LYS A 135 -8.45 -4.63 30.55
C LYS A 135 -9.84 -5.06 30.09
N ASN A 136 -10.09 -6.37 30.10
CA ASN A 136 -11.34 -7.08 29.75
C ASN A 136 -11.89 -6.87 28.32
N SER A 137 -11.26 -6.02 27.52
CA SER A 137 -11.57 -5.76 26.11
C SER A 137 -10.35 -5.06 25.47
N TYR A 138 -9.22 -5.77 25.38
CA TYR A 138 -7.99 -5.26 24.79
C TYR A 138 -8.27 -4.79 23.36
N GLY A 139 -7.86 -3.56 23.03
CA GLY A 139 -8.05 -3.00 21.69
C GLY A 139 -9.41 -2.38 21.42
N MET A 140 -10.35 -2.35 22.38
CA MET A 140 -11.60 -1.60 22.25
C MET A 140 -11.41 -0.14 22.68
N GLY A 141 -11.40 0.77 21.71
CA GLY A 141 -11.45 2.23 21.92
C GLY A 141 -12.35 2.86 20.86
N MET A 142 -12.33 4.19 20.76
CA MET A 142 -13.12 4.88 19.75
C MET A 142 -12.38 4.86 18.41
N LYS A 143 -12.92 4.13 17.44
CA LYS A 143 -12.44 4.15 16.06
C LYS A 143 -12.67 5.54 15.48
N ARG A 144 -11.66 6.11 14.81
CA ARG A 144 -11.74 7.46 14.23
C ARG A 144 -12.53 7.49 12.93
N ASN A 145 -12.37 6.48 12.08
CA ASN A 145 -13.00 6.44 10.77
C ASN A 145 -14.36 5.74 10.84
N CYS A 146 -15.40 6.51 11.18
CA CYS A 146 -16.78 6.06 11.29
C CYS A 146 -17.72 7.09 10.69
N GLU A 147 -18.80 6.64 10.05
CA GLU A 147 -19.88 7.53 9.60
C GLU A 147 -20.53 8.26 10.79
N ARG A 148 -20.68 7.58 11.93
CA ARG A 148 -21.16 8.19 13.18
C ARG A 148 -20.21 7.87 14.33
N TYR A 149 -19.21 8.72 14.52
CA TYR A 149 -18.18 8.57 15.55
C TYR A 149 -18.75 8.45 16.97
N ARG A 150 -19.72 9.29 17.37
CA ARG A 150 -20.29 9.28 18.73
C ARG A 150 -20.86 7.92 19.14
N ASN A 151 -21.50 7.24 18.20
CA ASN A 151 -22.16 5.94 18.44
C ASN A 151 -21.36 4.77 17.88
N GLN A 152 -20.15 5.01 17.37
CA GLN A 152 -19.27 4.01 16.77
C GLN A 152 -19.97 3.15 15.70
N ARG A 153 -20.83 3.76 14.89
CA ARG A 153 -21.60 3.07 13.85
C ARG A 153 -20.88 3.14 12.51
N ASN A 154 -20.89 2.02 11.77
CA ASN A 154 -20.32 1.89 10.43
C ASN A 154 -18.85 2.32 10.37
N CYS A 155 -18.06 1.88 11.34
CA CYS A 155 -16.62 2.15 11.39
C CYS A 155 -15.88 1.20 10.45
N VAL A 156 -15.10 1.76 9.52
CA VAL A 156 -14.32 0.98 8.55
C VAL A 156 -12.88 1.47 8.54
N PRO A 157 -11.89 0.58 8.34
CA PRO A 157 -10.51 1.02 8.11
C PRO A 157 -10.42 1.95 6.90
N GLN A 158 -9.54 2.95 6.98
CA GLN A 158 -9.26 3.82 5.84
C GLN A 158 -8.42 3.04 4.82
N MET A 159 -8.87 2.97 3.57
CA MET A 159 -8.07 2.43 2.48
C MET A 159 -6.95 3.43 2.15
N ILE A 160 -5.70 3.02 2.36
CA ILE A 160 -4.53 3.86 2.07
C ILE A 160 -3.81 3.44 0.78
N VAL A 161 -3.88 2.16 0.41
CA VAL A 161 -3.29 1.62 -0.81
C VAL A 161 -4.25 0.61 -1.43
N PRO A 162 -4.72 0.82 -2.67
CA PRO A 162 -5.53 -0.15 -3.37
C PRO A 162 -4.66 -1.27 -3.98
N PHE A 163 -5.30 -2.40 -4.32
CA PHE A 163 -4.69 -3.51 -5.08
C PHE A 163 -3.36 -4.02 -4.51
N VAL A 164 -3.30 -4.22 -3.20
CA VAL A 164 -2.12 -4.76 -2.52
C VAL A 164 -2.11 -6.28 -2.65
N THR A 165 -0.97 -6.82 -3.06
CA THR A 165 -0.76 -8.27 -3.19
C THR A 165 -0.12 -8.86 -1.94
N ASP A 166 0.84 -8.15 -1.34
CA ASP A 166 1.59 -8.62 -0.18
C ASP A 166 1.98 -7.44 0.71
N PHE A 167 1.97 -7.66 2.02
CA PHE A 167 2.40 -6.71 3.02
C PHE A 167 3.15 -7.47 4.10
N GLN A 168 4.40 -7.09 4.34
CA GLN A 168 5.28 -7.75 5.29
C GLN A 168 5.97 -6.71 6.16
N VAL A 169 6.12 -7.06 7.44
CA VAL A 169 6.71 -6.20 8.45
C VAL A 169 7.75 -7.01 9.22
N VAL A 170 8.98 -6.51 9.27
CA VAL A 170 10.10 -7.15 9.94
C VAL A 170 10.69 -6.17 10.94
N PHE A 171 10.83 -6.61 12.19
CA PHE A 171 11.48 -5.82 13.22
C PHE A 171 12.89 -6.32 13.45
N LYS A 172 13.83 -5.40 13.60
CA LYS A 172 15.24 -5.70 13.82
C LYS A 172 15.75 -5.07 15.12
N ASP A 173 16.63 -5.79 15.80
CA ASP A 173 17.39 -5.27 16.93
C ASP A 173 18.50 -4.30 16.47
N VAL A 174 19.26 -3.77 17.43
CA VAL A 174 20.39 -2.86 17.16
C VAL A 174 21.51 -3.49 16.33
N ASN A 175 21.62 -4.82 16.35
CA ASN A 175 22.61 -5.59 15.59
C ASN A 175 22.10 -5.98 14.19
N GLY A 176 20.83 -5.71 13.89
CA GLY A 176 20.19 -6.07 12.61
C GLY A 176 19.55 -7.46 12.60
N ASN A 177 19.46 -8.17 13.74
CA ASN A 177 18.81 -9.47 13.82
C ASN A 177 17.29 -9.32 13.86
N GLU A 178 16.56 -10.19 13.17
CA GLU A 178 15.10 -10.24 13.25
C GLU A 178 14.64 -10.53 14.68
N LEU A 179 13.71 -9.71 15.18
CA LEU A 179 13.03 -9.90 16.45
C LEU A 179 11.64 -10.48 16.18
N ARG A 180 11.39 -11.69 16.69
CA ARG A 180 10.08 -12.33 16.59
C ARG A 180 9.86 -13.31 17.75
N PRO A 181 8.68 -13.34 18.38
CA PRO A 181 7.55 -12.42 18.20
C PRO A 181 7.79 -11.06 18.87
N VAL A 182 7.10 -10.01 18.43
CA VAL A 182 7.14 -8.66 19.03
C VAL A 182 5.74 -8.27 19.49
N CYS A 183 5.16 -9.05 20.40
CA CYS A 183 3.71 -9.04 20.66
C CYS A 183 2.85 -9.28 19.41
N GLY A 184 1.63 -9.78 19.58
CA GLY A 184 0.72 -9.94 18.46
C GLY A 184 -0.67 -10.26 18.93
N SER A 185 -1.69 -9.72 18.26
CA SER A 185 -3.09 -9.80 18.69
C SER A 185 -3.35 -9.32 20.13
N ASP A 186 -4.54 -9.56 20.68
CA ASP A 186 -5.00 -8.95 21.94
C ASP A 186 -4.28 -9.44 23.22
N SER A 187 -3.28 -10.32 23.09
CA SER A 187 -2.44 -10.80 24.19
C SER A 187 -0.97 -10.81 23.82
N CYS A 188 -0.08 -10.48 24.75
CA CYS A 188 1.36 -10.53 24.51
C CYS A 188 2.06 -11.35 25.56
N SER A 189 2.86 -12.31 25.07
CA SER A 189 3.78 -13.12 25.86
C SER A 189 4.85 -12.27 26.52
N SER A 190 5.50 -12.81 27.56
CA SER A 190 6.68 -12.19 28.19
C SER A 190 7.77 -11.89 27.15
N VAL A 191 8.12 -12.90 26.34
CA VAL A 191 9.11 -12.77 25.25
C VAL A 191 8.74 -11.65 24.28
N GLY A 192 7.46 -11.54 23.89
CA GLY A 192 6.99 -10.49 23.00
C GLY A 192 7.18 -9.09 23.61
N ARG A 193 6.90 -8.92 24.90
CA ARG A 193 7.09 -7.64 25.62
C ARG A 193 8.57 -7.28 25.73
N ASP A 194 9.42 -8.26 26.01
CA ASP A 194 10.86 -8.05 26.08
C ASP A 194 11.42 -7.66 24.71
N ASN A 195 10.92 -8.29 23.65
CA ASN A 195 11.32 -7.98 22.28
C ASN A 195 10.81 -6.61 21.81
N GLN A 196 9.64 -6.13 22.26
CA GLN A 196 9.19 -4.76 21.98
C GLN A 196 10.24 -3.71 22.37
N SER A 197 10.94 -3.97 23.47
CA SER A 197 11.96 -3.05 24.00
C SER A 197 13.28 -3.07 23.24
N LYS A 198 13.52 -4.14 22.47
CA LYS A 198 14.74 -4.33 21.70
C LYS A 198 14.60 -3.84 20.26
N VAL A 199 13.38 -3.50 19.82
CA VAL A 199 13.17 -3.08 18.43
C VAL A 199 13.88 -1.76 18.17
N HIS A 200 14.81 -1.80 17.24
CA HIS A 200 15.57 -0.64 16.81
C HIS A 200 15.08 -0.10 15.47
N THR A 201 14.81 -1.01 14.53
CA THR A 201 14.43 -0.68 13.15
C THR A 201 13.20 -1.48 12.75
N ALA A 202 12.27 -0.84 12.04
CA ALA A 202 11.14 -1.49 11.38
C ALA A 202 11.31 -1.44 9.86
N GLU A 203 11.29 -2.60 9.23
CA GLU A 203 11.32 -2.78 7.80
C GLU A 203 9.93 -3.15 7.30
N VAL A 204 9.45 -2.42 6.30
CA VAL A 204 8.10 -2.61 5.75
C VAL A 204 8.22 -2.82 4.25
N TYR A 205 7.70 -3.96 3.80
CA TYR A 205 7.60 -4.33 2.39
C TYR A 205 6.13 -4.29 1.98
N LEU A 206 5.86 -3.62 0.87
CA LEU A 206 4.51 -3.47 0.33
C LEU A 206 4.54 -3.76 -1.17
N THR A 207 3.91 -4.85 -1.58
CA THR A 207 3.78 -5.21 -3.00
C THR A 207 2.42 -4.77 -3.52
N VAL A 208 2.42 -3.84 -4.47
CA VAL A 208 1.21 -3.26 -5.08
C VAL A 208 1.09 -3.73 -6.52
N ARG A 209 -0.15 -3.94 -6.98
CA ARG A 209 -0.50 -4.32 -8.34
C ARG A 209 -1.10 -3.13 -9.10
N SER A 210 -0.89 -3.08 -10.41
CA SER A 210 -1.59 -2.13 -11.28
C SER A 210 -3.12 -2.33 -11.21
N PRO A 211 -3.91 -1.26 -11.32
CA PRO A 211 -5.38 -1.35 -11.34
C PRO A 211 -5.91 -2.16 -12.52
N ASN A 212 -5.28 -2.00 -13.69
CA ASN A 212 -5.66 -2.69 -14.93
C ASN A 212 -4.57 -3.69 -15.38
N PRO A 213 -4.91 -4.68 -16.22
CA PRO A 213 -3.93 -5.56 -16.85
C PRO A 213 -3.16 -4.80 -17.95
N ILE A 214 -1.92 -4.38 -17.64
CA ILE A 214 -1.11 -3.56 -18.55
C ILE A 214 0.01 -4.34 -19.26
N ASN A 215 0.30 -5.57 -18.87
CA ASN A 215 1.24 -6.43 -19.60
C ASN A 215 0.55 -7.11 -20.77
N LYS A 216 1.21 -7.11 -21.94
CA LYS A 216 0.73 -7.77 -23.17
C LYS A 216 0.67 -9.30 -23.04
N THR A 217 1.54 -9.87 -22.22
CA THR A 217 1.64 -11.31 -21.96
C THR A 217 1.57 -11.55 -20.46
N GLN A 218 1.13 -12.76 -20.09
CA GLN A 218 1.12 -13.19 -18.70
C GLN A 218 2.56 -13.22 -18.17
N LYS A 219 2.78 -12.54 -17.05
CA LYS A 219 4.06 -12.51 -16.35
C LYS A 219 3.94 -13.28 -15.05
N LYS A 220 4.95 -14.10 -14.79
CA LYS A 220 5.16 -14.75 -13.50
C LYS A 220 5.89 -13.78 -12.59
N TYR A 221 5.35 -13.54 -11.41
CA TYR A 221 5.98 -12.69 -10.39
C TYR A 221 6.45 -13.56 -9.23
N ARG A 222 7.67 -13.31 -8.77
CA ARG A 222 8.23 -13.88 -7.55
C ARG A 222 8.48 -12.73 -6.60
N ILE A 223 7.83 -12.74 -5.45
CA ILE A 223 8.06 -11.79 -4.37
C ILE A 223 9.12 -12.42 -3.48
N VAL A 224 10.30 -11.81 -3.47
CA VAL A 224 11.42 -12.17 -2.60
C VAL A 224 11.68 -10.97 -1.70
N ASN A 225 11.22 -11.07 -0.45
CA ASN A 225 11.46 -10.07 0.58
C ASN A 225 12.46 -10.67 1.59
N ASP A 226 12.24 -10.46 2.89
CA ASP A 226 13.08 -10.98 3.96
C ASP A 226 12.93 -12.51 4.10
N ASN A 227 12.02 -12.99 4.95
CA ASN A 227 11.71 -14.42 5.07
C ASN A 227 10.59 -14.92 4.13
N ARG A 228 10.15 -14.10 3.17
CA ARG A 228 9.10 -14.47 2.20
C ARG A 228 9.67 -14.68 0.82
N ASP A 229 9.42 -15.88 0.31
CA ASP A 229 9.69 -16.25 -1.08
C ASP A 229 8.44 -16.93 -1.66
N GLN A 230 7.63 -16.13 -2.36
CA GLN A 230 6.38 -16.62 -2.95
C GLN A 230 6.34 -16.34 -4.44
N THR A 231 5.89 -17.36 -5.17
CA THR A 231 5.65 -17.26 -6.60
C THR A 231 4.15 -17.13 -6.84
N LEU A 232 3.75 -16.06 -7.52
CA LEU A 232 2.36 -15.80 -7.84
C LEU A 232 1.94 -16.48 -9.15
N PRO A 233 0.65 -16.80 -9.30
CA PRO A 233 0.09 -17.23 -10.58
C PRO A 233 0.37 -16.20 -11.68
N PRO A 234 0.68 -16.64 -12.92
CA PRO A 234 0.91 -15.73 -14.03
C PRO A 234 -0.33 -14.91 -14.37
N ASP A 235 -0.17 -13.60 -14.56
CA ASP A 235 -1.24 -12.72 -15.01
C ASP A 235 -0.71 -11.51 -15.80
N ASN A 236 -1.63 -10.69 -16.30
CA ASN A 236 -1.29 -9.53 -17.12
C ASN A 236 -1.12 -8.25 -16.28
N TYR A 237 -1.16 -8.32 -14.95
CA TYR A 237 -1.02 -7.14 -14.11
C TYR A 237 0.45 -6.83 -13.85
N HIS A 238 0.78 -5.55 -13.71
CA HIS A 238 2.10 -5.15 -13.24
C HIS A 238 2.15 -5.14 -11.73
N ARG A 239 3.29 -5.47 -11.14
CA ARG A 239 3.51 -5.42 -9.70
C ARG A 239 4.85 -4.78 -9.40
N GLU A 240 4.90 -4.03 -8.32
CA GLU A 240 6.10 -3.41 -7.78
C GLU A 240 6.09 -3.55 -6.26
N THR A 241 7.26 -3.86 -5.69
CA THR A 241 7.45 -3.94 -4.24
C THR A 241 8.17 -2.68 -3.78
N PHE A 242 7.52 -1.95 -2.88
CA PHE A 242 8.08 -0.79 -2.21
C PHE A 242 8.63 -1.20 -0.85
N TYR A 243 9.76 -0.63 -0.46
CA TYR A 243 10.44 -0.92 0.79
C TYR A 243 10.79 0.37 1.51
N ILE A 244 10.57 0.38 2.83
CA ILE A 244 11.14 1.39 3.72
C ILE A 244 11.75 0.71 4.95
N SER A 245 12.80 1.34 5.46
CA SER A 245 13.41 1.02 6.74
C SER A 245 13.34 2.25 7.63
N VAL A 246 12.79 2.10 8.83
CA VAL A 246 12.52 3.21 9.75
C VAL A 246 13.13 2.95 11.11
N TYR A 247 13.97 3.87 11.54
CA TYR A 247 14.53 3.90 12.90
C TYR A 247 13.47 4.33 13.94
N LEU A 248 13.29 3.54 14.99
CA LEU A 248 12.25 3.72 16.01
C LEU A 248 12.79 4.48 17.24
N ARG A 249 13.07 5.77 17.03
CA ARG A 249 13.76 6.63 18.01
C ARG A 249 13.16 6.68 19.42
N ASN A 250 11.85 6.51 19.58
CA ASN A 250 11.23 6.60 20.91
C ASN A 250 11.27 5.25 21.63
N ILE A 251 11.36 4.13 20.91
CA ILE A 251 11.47 2.79 21.52
C ILE A 251 12.88 2.58 22.06
N VAL A 252 13.89 2.96 21.27
CA VAL A 252 15.32 2.82 21.64
C VAL A 252 15.72 3.66 22.87
N LYS A 253 14.90 4.65 23.23
CA LYS A 253 15.16 5.56 24.37
C LYS A 253 14.44 5.16 25.66
N ILE A 254 13.61 4.11 25.65
CA ILE A 254 12.88 3.61 26.82
C ILE A 254 13.82 2.76 27.67
#